data_AF-A0A146K0J6-F1
#
_entry.id   AF-A0A146K0J6-F1
#
_cell.length_a   1.000
_cell.length_b   1.000
_cell.length_c   1.000
_cell.angle_alpha   90.00
_cell.angle_beta   90.00
_cell.angle_gamma   90.00
#
_symmetry.space_group_name_H-M   'P 1'
#
loop_
_entity.id
_entity.type
_entity.pdbx_description
1 polymer ?
#
loop_
_entity_poly.entity_id
_entity_poly.type
_entity_poly.pdbx_seq_one_letter_code
_entity_poly.pdbx_strand_id
1 'polypeptide(L)'
;ETFEVQKLKVWLLKSDHMRVFIITGHQLLYINPQQQLVKLNLLTNESQITQFANCDGVSSFADFVAVVTKTNDNFETTLLKVGKHEFKELKTFEGNYAFSETAILFKSESGENGVFDYIDPLDTNYQVQRSQYIKKSFFTYFGPTEYKDLITEEHIKYHQKYLEKYEPNRQVQQIERPIEQIVKELDEMVLIEDLKEQLNRQNQYTEAEIEVHGIVKFEDDDINAKNFQMAIQNGYWKYASMFPKYFVEYIYAEKIQLIEQNVGMVLEHFASFPQCKIMEIYQVVGDFMVDDDTVTQQMKQQFINAFQENKKLFNTYYDTYYLKEIVQTLKQQIKDEEQKVLNLQIIGEVQRLQAQIQQVQQQLLE
;
A
#
# COMPACT_ATOMS: atom_id res chain seq x y z
N GLU A 1 -3.30 -20.99 14.14
CA GLU A 1 -2.01 -21.37 14.76
C GLU A 1 -1.90 -20.70 16.12
N THR A 2 -1.46 -21.42 17.14
CA THR A 2 -1.15 -20.85 18.46
C THR A 2 0.34 -20.55 18.49
N PHE A 3 0.72 -19.27 18.52
CA PHE A 3 2.11 -18.85 18.63
C PHE A 3 2.64 -19.13 20.04
N GLU A 4 3.82 -19.73 20.16
CA GLU A 4 4.54 -19.85 21.42
C GLU A 4 5.42 -18.62 21.62
N VAL A 5 5.32 -17.96 22.78
CA VAL A 5 6.11 -16.77 23.09
C VAL A 5 7.31 -17.17 23.94
N GLN A 6 8.51 -17.03 23.37
CA GLN A 6 9.77 -17.26 24.08
C GLN A 6 10.41 -15.93 24.50
N LYS A 7 10.79 -15.79 25.78
CA LYS A 7 11.54 -14.62 26.28
C LYS A 7 13.04 -14.87 26.18
N LEU A 8 13.74 -14.02 25.42
CA LEU A 8 15.20 -14.05 25.29
C LEU A 8 15.84 -13.13 26.35
N LYS A 9 16.92 -13.59 27.01
CA LYS A 9 17.70 -12.80 27.96
C LYS A 9 18.84 -12.08 27.24
N VAL A 10 18.51 -11.06 26.45
CA VAL A 10 19.49 -10.25 25.70
C VAL A 10 19.58 -8.85 26.28
N TRP A 11 20.79 -8.29 26.27
CA TRP A 11 21.05 -6.90 26.65
C TRP A 11 21.60 -6.19 25.43
N LEU A 12 20.87 -5.20 24.94
CA LEU A 12 21.25 -4.45 23.74
C LEU A 12 22.01 -3.19 24.13
N LEU A 13 22.92 -2.75 23.26
CA LEU A 13 23.48 -1.41 23.32
C LEU A 13 22.34 -0.39 23.32
N LYS A 14 22.35 0.54 24.27
CA LYS A 14 21.41 1.66 24.28
C LYS A 14 21.85 2.66 23.20
N SER A 15 21.08 2.76 22.12
CA SER A 15 21.28 3.75 21.07
C SER A 15 19.94 4.24 20.56
N ASP A 16 19.79 5.55 20.45
CA ASP A 16 18.52 6.18 20.04
C ASP A 16 18.32 6.14 18.51
N HIS A 17 19.36 5.78 17.74
CA HIS A 17 19.36 5.89 16.28
C HIS A 17 19.98 4.69 15.54
N MET A 18 20.36 3.61 16.23
CA MET A 18 21.11 2.51 15.60
C MET A 18 20.38 1.18 15.58
N ARG A 19 20.59 0.44 14.50
CA ARG A 19 20.15 -0.95 14.37
C ARG A 19 21.10 -1.83 15.16
N VAL A 20 20.66 -2.22 16.35
CA VAL A 20 21.48 -2.97 17.32
C VAL A 20 21.23 -4.48 17.29
N PHE A 21 20.29 -4.96 16.46
CA PHE A 21 20.09 -6.39 16.24
C PHE A 21 19.51 -6.69 14.87
N ILE A 22 19.71 -7.93 14.41
CA ILE A 22 19.12 -8.52 13.20
C ILE A 22 18.80 -10.00 13.44
N ILE A 23 17.90 -10.55 12.63
CA ILE A 23 17.61 -11.98 12.59
C ILE A 23 17.93 -12.50 11.18
N THR A 24 18.75 -13.56 11.11
CA THR A 24 19.10 -14.25 9.87
C THR A 24 19.10 -15.76 10.08
N GLY A 25 18.22 -16.46 9.37
CA GLY A 25 17.89 -17.86 9.58
C GLY A 25 17.47 -18.11 11.03
N HIS A 26 18.24 -18.96 11.71
CA HIS A 26 18.03 -19.28 13.13
C HIS A 26 18.99 -18.54 14.06
N GLN A 27 19.56 -17.42 13.62
CA GLN A 27 20.54 -16.65 14.37
C GLN A 27 20.00 -15.24 14.64
N LEU A 28 20.07 -14.81 15.90
CA LEU A 28 19.96 -13.41 16.29
C LEU A 28 21.39 -12.88 16.45
N LEU A 29 21.74 -11.86 15.68
CA LEU A 29 22.98 -11.11 15.91
C LEU A 29 22.61 -9.78 16.56
N TYR A 30 23.30 -9.42 17.63
CA TYR A 30 23.03 -8.17 18.34
C TYR A 30 24.30 -7.56 18.93
N ILE A 31 24.27 -6.24 19.14
CA ILE A 31 25.37 -5.49 19.76
C ILE A 31 25.08 -5.39 21.25
N ASN A 32 25.98 -5.90 22.08
CA ASN A 32 25.86 -5.85 23.53
C ASN A 32 26.28 -4.46 24.10
N PRO A 33 26.09 -4.20 25.41
CA PRO A 33 26.47 -2.91 26.01
C PRO A 33 27.98 -2.60 25.96
N GLN A 34 28.83 -3.61 25.70
CA GLN A 34 30.27 -3.47 25.51
C GLN A 34 30.63 -3.20 24.04
N GLN A 35 29.65 -2.92 23.17
CA GLN A 35 29.83 -2.70 21.73
C GLN A 35 30.48 -3.89 21.02
N GLN A 36 30.19 -5.11 21.47
CA GLN A 36 30.64 -6.34 20.81
C GLN A 36 29.47 -6.98 20.09
N LEU A 37 29.71 -7.52 18.91
CA LEU A 37 28.71 -8.30 18.20
C LEU A 37 28.61 -9.69 18.84
N VAL A 38 27.39 -10.07 19.22
CA VAL A 38 27.06 -11.36 19.82
C VAL A 38 26.15 -12.12 18.87
N LYS A 39 26.48 -13.40 18.68
CA LYS A 39 25.67 -14.37 17.94
C LYS A 39 24.88 -15.23 18.92
N LEU A 40 23.56 -15.27 18.80
CA LEU A 40 22.68 -16.15 19.56
C LEU A 40 21.96 -17.11 18.59
N ASN A 41 22.09 -18.41 18.84
CA ASN A 41 21.30 -19.42 18.14
C ASN A 41 19.90 -19.48 18.75
N LEU A 42 18.87 -19.18 17.95
CA LEU A 42 17.48 -19.12 18.40
C LEU A 42 16.88 -20.51 18.72
N LEU A 43 17.48 -21.59 18.20
CA LEU A 43 17.04 -22.96 18.48
C LEU A 43 17.64 -23.51 19.78
N THR A 44 18.93 -23.23 20.04
CA THR A 44 19.64 -23.79 21.21
C THR A 44 19.81 -22.80 22.36
N ASN A 45 19.51 -21.52 22.15
CA ASN A 45 19.84 -20.41 23.05
C ASN A 45 21.34 -20.27 23.38
N GLU A 46 22.21 -20.90 22.61
CA GLU A 46 23.66 -20.77 22.78
C GLU A 46 24.12 -19.42 22.22
N SER A 47 24.91 -18.70 23.02
CA SER A 47 25.40 -17.36 22.71
C SER A 47 26.92 -17.34 22.65
N GLN A 48 27.47 -16.65 21.66
CA GLN A 48 28.90 -16.50 21.45
C GLN A 48 29.24 -15.05 21.09
N ILE A 49 30.17 -14.46 21.84
CA ILE A 49 30.77 -13.17 21.46
C ILE A 49 31.69 -13.41 20.26
N THR A 50 31.55 -12.60 19.22
CA THR A 50 32.32 -12.72 17.98
C THR A 50 33.63 -11.94 18.05
N GLN A 51 34.39 -11.92 16.97
CA GLN A 51 35.63 -11.13 16.86
C GLN A 51 35.41 -9.62 16.70
N PHE A 52 34.18 -9.19 16.39
CA PHE A 52 33.88 -7.78 16.13
C PHE A 52 33.65 -7.03 17.45
N ALA A 53 34.47 -6.01 17.66
CA ALA A 53 34.39 -5.05 18.77
C ALA A 53 34.20 -3.63 18.23
N ASN A 54 33.87 -2.67 19.11
CA ASN A 54 33.53 -1.29 18.73
C ASN A 54 32.43 -1.23 17.66
N CYS A 55 31.46 -2.15 17.75
CA CYS A 55 30.34 -2.24 16.84
C CYS A 55 29.39 -1.06 17.07
N ASP A 56 29.07 -0.37 15.98
CA ASP A 56 28.18 0.79 15.95
C ASP A 56 26.79 0.38 15.42
N GLY A 57 26.74 -0.48 14.41
CA GLY A 57 25.49 -0.94 13.82
C GLY A 57 25.58 -2.30 13.17
N VAL A 58 24.42 -2.97 13.04
CA VAL A 58 24.28 -4.22 12.29
C VAL A 58 23.02 -4.18 11.42
N SER A 59 23.13 -4.66 10.18
CA SER A 59 22.01 -4.77 9.24
C SER A 59 22.13 -6.04 8.39
N SER A 60 21.04 -6.49 7.75
CA SER A 60 21.06 -7.73 6.97
C SER A 60 20.13 -7.72 5.76
N PHE A 61 20.53 -8.47 4.73
CA PHE A 61 19.68 -8.96 3.64
C PHE A 61 19.85 -10.47 3.54
N ALA A 62 18.77 -11.24 3.80
CA ALA A 62 18.82 -12.70 3.82
C ALA A 62 19.93 -13.23 4.75
N ASP A 63 20.92 -13.96 4.21
CA ASP A 63 22.10 -14.46 4.93
C ASP A 63 23.33 -13.56 4.82
N PHE A 64 23.20 -12.37 4.21
CA PHE A 64 24.24 -11.34 4.22
C PHE A 64 24.04 -10.41 5.42
N VAL A 65 25.14 -10.10 6.10
CA VAL A 65 25.15 -9.23 7.29
C VAL A 65 26.23 -8.17 7.12
N ALA A 66 25.87 -6.91 7.31
CA ALA A 66 26.82 -5.81 7.39
C ALA A 66 27.01 -5.42 8.85
N VAL A 67 28.27 -5.45 9.30
CA VAL A 67 28.68 -5.05 10.65
C VAL A 67 29.46 -3.76 10.51
N VAL A 68 28.93 -2.68 11.08
CA VAL A 68 29.58 -1.37 11.12
C VAL A 68 30.38 -1.27 12.41
N THR A 69 31.68 -0.99 12.31
CA THR A 69 32.57 -0.73 13.43
C THR A 69 33.11 0.68 13.36
N LYS A 70 33.35 1.30 14.52
CA LYS A 70 33.87 2.66 14.62
C LYS A 70 35.19 2.68 15.40
N THR A 71 36.27 3.11 14.77
CA THR A 71 37.59 3.24 15.40
C THR A 71 38.19 4.61 15.11
N ASN A 72 38.54 5.38 16.15
CA ASN A 72 39.09 6.74 16.02
C ASN A 72 38.27 7.65 15.09
N ASP A 73 36.95 7.64 15.27
CA ASP A 73 35.97 8.37 14.45
C ASP A 73 35.80 7.93 12.99
N ASN A 74 36.57 6.95 12.53
CA ASN A 74 36.37 6.36 11.21
C ASN A 74 35.42 5.15 11.29
N PHE A 75 34.49 5.10 10.34
CA PHE A 75 33.61 3.95 10.15
C PHE A 75 34.20 2.96 9.16
N GLU A 76 34.08 1.69 9.49
CA GLU A 76 34.34 0.58 8.56
C GLU A 76 33.14 -0.36 8.59
N THR A 77 32.80 -0.91 7.43
CA THR A 77 31.74 -1.92 7.33
C THR A 77 32.32 -3.22 6.82
N THR A 78 32.14 -4.28 7.60
CA THR A 78 32.50 -5.64 7.20
C THR A 78 31.24 -6.37 6.71
N LEU A 79 31.27 -6.84 5.47
CA LEU A 79 30.22 -7.68 4.89
C LEU A 79 30.52 -9.16 5.16
N LEU A 80 29.56 -9.83 5.78
CA LEU A 80 29.61 -11.22 6.19
C LEU A 80 28.55 -12.04 5.47
N LYS A 81 28.83 -13.32 5.25
CA LYS A 81 27.83 -14.35 4.93
C LYS A 81 27.62 -15.28 6.12
N VAL A 82 26.38 -15.43 6.56
CA VAL A 82 26.01 -16.25 7.70
C VAL A 82 25.70 -17.67 7.27
N GLY A 83 26.61 -18.59 7.61
CA GLY A 83 26.41 -20.02 7.46
C GLY A 83 25.66 -20.63 8.64
N LYS A 84 25.47 -21.96 8.58
CA LYS A 84 24.82 -22.72 9.67
C LYS A 84 25.62 -22.67 10.98
N HIS A 85 26.95 -22.67 10.88
CA HIS A 85 27.85 -22.78 12.04
C HIS A 85 28.80 -21.59 12.16
N GLU A 86 29.25 -21.03 11.05
CA GLU A 86 30.28 -19.98 11.02
C GLU A 86 29.85 -18.74 10.23
N PHE A 87 30.60 -17.67 10.41
CA PHE A 87 30.55 -16.50 9.55
C PHE A 87 31.68 -16.59 8.54
N LYS A 88 31.38 -16.24 7.29
CA LYS A 88 32.41 -16.01 6.29
C LYS A 88 32.51 -14.51 6.05
N GLU A 89 33.63 -13.92 6.41
CA GLU A 89 33.96 -12.56 6.02
C GLU A 89 34.16 -12.50 4.50
N LEU A 90 33.46 -11.60 3.83
CA LEU A 90 33.51 -11.44 2.37
C LEU A 90 34.43 -10.29 1.99
N LYS A 91 34.20 -9.11 2.57
CA LYS A 91 34.94 -7.89 2.26
C LYS A 91 34.70 -6.82 3.33
N THR A 92 35.67 -5.91 3.47
CA THR A 92 35.57 -4.73 4.33
C THR A 92 35.62 -3.46 3.48
N PHE A 93 34.81 -2.48 3.84
CA PHE A 93 34.65 -1.21 3.13
C PHE A 93 34.89 -0.05 4.10
N GLU A 94 35.54 1.01 3.61
CA GLU A 94 35.66 2.26 4.33
C GLU A 94 34.33 3.02 4.27
N GLY A 95 33.78 3.33 5.44
CA GLY A 95 32.51 4.04 5.61
C GLY A 95 31.43 3.23 6.34
N ASN A 96 30.36 3.93 6.71
CA ASN A 96 29.18 3.34 7.33
C ASN A 96 28.22 2.88 6.23
N TYR A 97 28.14 1.57 6.02
CA TYR A 97 27.26 0.93 5.06
C TYR A 97 26.20 0.08 5.75
N ALA A 98 24.95 0.18 5.32
CA ALA A 98 23.84 -0.59 5.88
C ALA A 98 22.83 -1.02 4.81
N PHE A 99 22.21 -2.18 5.00
CA PHE A 99 21.10 -2.64 4.17
C PHE A 99 19.88 -1.79 4.47
N SER A 100 19.29 -1.06 3.52
CA SER A 100 18.07 -0.27 3.76
C SER A 100 16.95 -0.72 2.84
N GLU A 101 15.84 -1.23 3.40
CA GLU A 101 14.53 -1.51 2.77
C GLU A 101 14.55 -2.23 1.40
N THR A 102 15.72 -2.72 1.02
CA THR A 102 16.08 -3.27 -0.28
C THR A 102 17.18 -4.30 -0.04
N ALA A 103 17.53 -5.02 -1.10
CA ALA A 103 18.51 -6.09 -1.05
C ALA A 103 19.97 -5.62 -1.16
N ILE A 104 20.22 -4.31 -1.19
CA ILE A 104 21.55 -3.73 -1.43
C ILE A 104 22.06 -2.96 -0.22
N LEU A 105 23.38 -2.77 -0.19
CA LEU A 105 24.10 -2.20 0.94
C LEU A 105 24.50 -0.74 0.61
N PHE A 106 23.89 0.25 1.26
CA PHE A 106 24.12 1.68 0.96
C PHE A 106 25.06 2.33 1.94
N LYS A 107 25.82 3.31 1.48
CA LYS A 107 26.56 4.22 2.36
C LYS A 107 25.59 5.19 3.05
N SER A 108 25.58 5.22 4.37
CA SER A 108 24.70 6.07 5.20
C SER A 108 24.96 7.57 5.03
N GLU A 109 26.15 7.95 4.59
CA GLU A 109 26.49 9.33 4.27
C GLU A 109 25.90 9.68 2.90
N SER A 110 24.94 10.61 2.88
CA SER A 110 24.33 11.09 1.64
C SER A 110 25.40 11.71 0.74
N GLY A 111 25.42 11.31 -0.53
CA GLY A 111 26.22 12.02 -1.53
C GLY A 111 25.56 13.34 -1.90
N GLU A 112 26.39 14.29 -2.34
CA GLU A 112 25.91 15.57 -2.85
C GLU A 112 24.99 15.34 -4.07
N ASN A 113 23.94 16.15 -4.19
CA ASN A 113 23.00 16.15 -5.32
C ASN A 113 22.17 14.86 -5.48
N GLY A 114 21.91 14.14 -4.39
CA GLY A 114 21.09 12.94 -4.43
C GLY A 114 21.77 11.78 -5.17
N VAL A 115 23.09 11.76 -5.21
CA VAL A 115 23.88 10.59 -5.60
C VAL A 115 24.20 9.80 -4.35
N PHE A 116 24.27 8.48 -4.44
CA PHE A 116 24.72 7.63 -3.34
C PHE A 116 25.59 6.48 -3.82
N ASP A 117 26.48 6.04 -2.94
CA ASP A 117 27.32 4.86 -3.14
C ASP A 117 26.61 3.63 -2.54
N TYR A 118 26.62 2.51 -3.27
CA TYR A 118 26.04 1.24 -2.82
C TYR A 118 26.87 0.04 -3.26
N ILE A 119 26.62 -1.10 -2.64
CA ILE A 119 27.23 -2.39 -2.97
C ILE A 119 26.12 -3.41 -3.15
N ASP A 120 26.15 -4.12 -4.27
CA ASP A 120 25.30 -5.29 -4.50
C ASP A 120 25.94 -6.52 -3.80
N PRO A 121 25.28 -7.14 -2.81
CA PRO A 121 25.82 -8.29 -2.11
C PRO A 121 25.86 -9.57 -2.98
N LEU A 122 25.18 -9.59 -4.12
CA LEU A 122 25.20 -10.68 -5.10
C LEU A 122 26.30 -10.47 -6.16
N ASP A 123 26.85 -9.26 -6.31
CA ASP A 123 28.07 -9.06 -7.11
C ASP A 123 29.27 -9.72 -6.45
N THR A 124 29.83 -10.73 -7.12
CA THR A 124 31.00 -11.47 -6.65
C THR A 124 32.26 -10.61 -6.41
N ASN A 125 32.36 -9.44 -7.04
CA ASN A 125 33.49 -8.52 -6.86
C ASN A 125 33.25 -7.51 -5.73
N TYR A 126 32.00 -7.39 -5.27
CA TYR A 126 31.55 -6.44 -4.28
C TYR A 126 32.09 -5.03 -4.54
N GLN A 127 31.93 -4.53 -5.77
CA GLN A 127 32.42 -3.20 -6.13
C GLN A 127 31.46 -2.12 -5.59
N VAL A 128 32.03 -0.98 -5.19
CA VAL A 128 31.24 0.21 -4.86
C VAL A 128 30.70 0.79 -6.16
N GLN A 129 29.39 0.88 -6.25
CA GLN A 129 28.63 1.40 -7.39
C GLN A 129 27.94 2.70 -7.00
N ARG A 130 27.49 3.47 -8.00
CA ARG A 130 26.82 4.76 -7.81
C ARG A 130 25.45 4.77 -8.45
N SER A 131 24.47 5.34 -7.75
CA SER A 131 23.14 5.59 -8.28
C SER A 131 22.58 6.92 -7.76
N GLN A 132 21.35 7.26 -8.16
CA GLN A 132 20.66 8.48 -7.79
C GLN A 132 19.33 8.17 -7.10
N TYR A 133 18.99 8.96 -6.09
CA TYR A 133 17.65 8.94 -5.51
C TYR A 133 16.66 9.48 -6.53
N ILE A 134 15.45 8.90 -6.55
CA ILE A 134 14.32 9.53 -7.23
C ILE A 134 13.45 10.25 -6.21
N LYS A 135 12.87 11.39 -6.62
CA LYS A 135 12.04 12.24 -5.73
C LYS A 135 10.73 11.59 -5.25
N LYS A 136 10.33 10.48 -5.86
CA LYS A 136 9.05 9.82 -5.57
C LYS A 136 9.32 8.37 -5.20
N SER A 137 8.80 7.96 -4.05
CA SER A 137 8.81 6.56 -3.62
C SER A 137 8.01 5.70 -4.60
N PHE A 138 8.40 4.43 -4.72
CA PHE A 138 7.67 3.41 -5.48
C PHE A 138 7.85 2.05 -4.81
N PHE A 139 6.96 1.09 -5.08
CA PHE A 139 7.10 -0.25 -4.52
C PHE A 139 8.01 -1.15 -5.35
N THR A 140 8.81 -1.93 -4.62
CA THR A 140 9.52 -3.10 -5.15
C THR A 140 9.07 -4.35 -4.41
N TYR A 141 9.63 -5.49 -4.79
CA TYR A 141 9.45 -6.75 -4.07
C TYR A 141 9.78 -6.66 -2.56
N PHE A 142 10.68 -5.75 -2.17
CA PHE A 142 11.13 -5.59 -0.78
C PHE A 142 10.39 -4.49 0.00
N GLY A 143 9.45 -3.78 -0.63
CA GLY A 143 8.73 -2.67 -0.03
C GLY A 143 8.89 -1.35 -0.79
N PRO A 144 8.41 -0.24 -0.21
CA PRO A 144 8.55 1.08 -0.80
C PRO A 144 10.03 1.48 -0.81
N THR A 145 10.44 2.23 -1.81
CA THR A 145 11.82 2.68 -1.96
C THR A 145 11.94 3.91 -2.86
N GLU A 146 13.01 4.68 -2.67
CA GLU A 146 13.42 5.79 -3.54
C GLU A 146 14.57 5.39 -4.48
N TYR A 147 14.92 4.09 -4.52
CA TYR A 147 16.08 3.55 -5.22
C TYR A 147 15.70 2.88 -6.53
N LYS A 148 15.71 3.64 -7.62
CA LYS A 148 15.29 3.13 -8.93
C LYS A 148 16.28 2.12 -9.51
N ASP A 149 15.75 1.03 -10.07
CA ASP A 149 16.47 0.03 -10.87
C ASP A 149 17.57 -0.75 -10.10
N LEU A 150 17.53 -0.79 -8.76
CA LEU A 150 18.52 -1.51 -7.94
C LEU A 150 18.07 -2.91 -7.50
N ILE A 151 16.77 -3.20 -7.54
CA ILE A 151 16.24 -4.53 -7.24
C ILE A 151 16.13 -5.34 -8.53
N THR A 152 16.93 -6.41 -8.63
CA THR A 152 16.93 -7.31 -9.79
C THR A 152 16.12 -8.59 -9.52
N GLU A 153 15.76 -9.32 -10.57
CA GLU A 153 15.16 -10.66 -10.43
C GLU A 153 16.05 -11.62 -9.63
N GLU A 154 17.37 -11.45 -9.70
CA GLU A 154 18.32 -12.29 -8.98
C GLU A 154 18.18 -12.09 -7.46
N HIS A 155 18.03 -10.84 -7.01
CA HIS A 155 17.74 -10.53 -5.60
C HIS A 155 16.44 -11.19 -5.12
N ILE A 156 15.39 -11.11 -5.94
CA ILE A 156 14.08 -11.70 -5.61
C ILE A 156 14.21 -13.23 -5.50
N LYS A 157 14.81 -13.88 -6.50
CA LYS A 157 15.03 -15.34 -6.51
C LYS A 157 15.91 -15.79 -5.35
N TYR A 158 16.92 -14.99 -5.00
CA TYR A 158 17.80 -15.28 -3.86
C TYR A 158 17.02 -15.23 -2.55
N HIS A 159 16.22 -14.17 -2.35
CA HIS A 159 15.41 -14.02 -1.14
C HIS A 159 14.36 -15.14 -1.01
N GLN A 160 13.69 -15.50 -2.10
CA GLN A 160 12.72 -16.60 -2.12
C GLN A 160 13.36 -17.93 -1.70
N LYS A 161 14.51 -18.29 -2.28
CA LYS A 161 15.27 -19.49 -1.88
C LYS A 161 15.69 -19.46 -0.41
N TYR A 162 16.08 -18.28 0.08
CA TYR A 162 16.42 -18.09 1.47
C TYR A 162 15.19 -18.34 2.38
N LEU A 163 14.03 -17.77 2.04
CA LEU A 163 12.79 -17.99 2.78
C LEU A 163 12.34 -19.45 2.74
N GLU A 164 12.40 -20.12 1.58
CA GLU A 164 12.09 -21.56 1.45
C GLU A 164 12.96 -22.42 2.38
N LYS A 165 14.22 -22.05 2.54
CA LYS A 165 15.18 -22.77 3.38
C LYS A 165 14.89 -22.64 4.88
N TYR A 166 14.48 -21.46 5.35
CA TYR A 166 14.35 -21.16 6.78
C TYR A 166 12.91 -21.05 7.27
N GLU A 167 11.97 -20.86 6.37
CA GLU A 167 10.52 -20.77 6.61
C GLU A 167 9.75 -21.76 5.69
N PRO A 168 10.10 -23.07 5.68
CA PRO A 168 9.52 -24.04 4.73
C PRO A 168 8.01 -24.25 4.90
N ASN A 169 7.48 -23.94 6.09
CA ASN A 169 6.06 -24.00 6.42
C ASN A 169 5.35 -22.66 6.21
N ARG A 170 6.03 -21.63 5.68
CA ARG A 170 5.36 -20.44 5.19
C ARG A 170 4.48 -20.94 4.06
N GLN A 171 3.21 -21.16 4.35
CA GLN A 171 2.21 -21.32 3.32
C GLN A 171 2.37 -20.06 2.48
N VAL A 172 2.98 -20.21 1.31
CA VAL A 172 2.77 -19.26 0.22
C VAL A 172 1.26 -19.37 0.05
N GLN A 173 0.51 -18.52 0.74
CA GLN A 173 -0.88 -18.30 0.39
C GLN A 173 -0.77 -17.99 -1.09
N GLN A 174 -1.18 -18.96 -1.92
CA GLN A 174 -1.32 -18.71 -3.34
C GLN A 174 -2.23 -17.50 -3.34
N ILE A 175 -1.66 -16.36 -3.70
CA ILE A 175 -2.42 -15.14 -3.76
C ILE A 175 -3.33 -15.38 -4.95
N GLU A 176 -4.54 -15.84 -4.68
CA GLU A 176 -5.61 -16.01 -5.68
C GLU A 176 -6.04 -14.65 -6.24
N ARG A 177 -5.46 -13.55 -5.74
CA ARG A 177 -5.73 -12.20 -6.21
C ARG A 177 -5.00 -11.95 -7.54
N PRO A 178 -5.68 -11.37 -8.54
CA PRO A 178 -5.05 -10.93 -9.78
C PRO A 178 -3.86 -10.01 -9.51
N ILE A 179 -2.80 -10.12 -10.30
CA ILE A 179 -1.57 -9.30 -10.15
C ILE A 179 -1.93 -7.81 -10.23
N GLU A 180 -2.87 -7.44 -11.08
CA GLU A 180 -3.37 -6.08 -11.24
C GLU A 180 -3.93 -5.51 -9.93
N GLN A 181 -4.62 -6.33 -9.12
CA GLN A 181 -5.12 -5.91 -7.83
C GLN A 181 -3.98 -5.70 -6.82
N ILE A 182 -2.97 -6.57 -6.83
CA ILE A 182 -1.80 -6.43 -5.95
C ILE A 182 -1.03 -5.15 -6.28
N VAL A 183 -0.77 -4.91 -7.57
CA VAL A 183 -0.09 -3.69 -8.03
C VAL A 183 -0.89 -2.45 -7.61
N LYS A 184 -2.21 -2.47 -7.81
CA LYS A 184 -3.11 -1.38 -7.39
C LYS A 184 -3.03 -1.12 -5.88
N GLU A 185 -3.06 -2.17 -5.05
CA GLU A 185 -2.96 -2.04 -3.59
C GLU A 185 -1.59 -1.50 -3.15
N LEU A 186 -0.51 -1.91 -3.81
CA LEU A 186 0.83 -1.39 -3.55
C LEU A 186 0.94 0.09 -3.94
N ASP A 187 0.53 0.46 -5.16
CA ASP A 187 0.53 1.87 -5.58
C ASP A 187 -0.24 2.75 -4.60
N GLU A 188 -1.43 2.30 -4.17
CA GLU A 188 -2.24 2.98 -3.17
C GLU A 188 -1.50 3.14 -1.82
N MET A 189 -0.77 2.12 -1.37
CA MET A 189 0.00 2.19 -0.12
C MET A 189 1.12 3.24 -0.17
N VAL A 190 1.79 3.42 -1.31
CA VAL A 190 2.93 4.36 -1.44
C VAL A 190 2.38 5.77 -1.34
N LEU A 191 1.28 6.01 -2.04
CA LEU A 191 0.58 7.29 -2.02
C LEU A 191 0.10 7.64 -0.61
N ILE A 192 -0.40 6.66 0.15
CA ILE A 192 -0.79 6.85 1.56
C ILE A 192 0.40 7.25 2.42
N GLU A 193 1.56 6.59 2.31
CA GLU A 193 2.74 6.94 3.10
C GLU A 193 3.30 8.31 2.71
N ASP A 194 3.38 8.62 1.41
CA ASP A 194 3.79 9.94 0.92
C ASP A 194 2.89 11.05 1.47
N LEU A 195 1.56 10.85 1.48
CA LEU A 195 0.62 11.81 2.04
C LEU A 195 0.74 11.93 3.56
N LYS A 196 0.95 10.83 4.29
CA LYS A 196 1.20 10.90 5.74
C LYS A 196 2.46 11.71 6.04
N GLU A 197 3.52 11.52 5.27
CA GLU A 197 4.75 12.28 5.43
C GLU A 197 4.52 13.78 5.17
N GLN A 198 3.77 14.12 4.12
CA GLN A 198 3.36 15.51 3.83
C GLN A 198 2.54 16.11 4.98
N LEU A 199 1.52 15.40 5.46
CA LEU A 199 0.68 15.85 6.57
C LEU A 199 1.49 16.01 7.87
N ASN A 200 2.45 15.11 8.13
CA ASN A 200 3.34 15.22 9.28
C ASN A 200 4.25 16.45 9.19
N ARG A 201 4.77 16.79 7.99
CA ARG A 201 5.50 18.03 7.76
C ARG A 201 4.61 19.25 8.01
N GLN A 202 3.36 19.21 7.56
CA GLN A 202 2.41 20.32 7.75
C GLN A 202 2.02 20.51 9.23
N ASN A 203 1.79 19.42 9.97
CA ASN A 203 1.44 19.47 11.40
C ASN A 203 2.59 19.98 12.29
N GLN A 204 3.83 20.04 11.81
CA GLN A 204 4.95 20.67 12.52
C GLN A 204 4.87 22.20 12.50
N TYR A 205 4.11 22.80 11.56
CA TYR A 205 3.76 24.22 11.57
C TYR A 205 2.49 24.38 12.42
N THR A 206 2.72 24.70 13.70
CA THR A 206 1.77 24.59 14.81
C THR A 206 0.45 25.35 14.69
N GLU A 207 -0.54 24.85 15.45
CA GLU A 207 -1.85 25.42 15.84
C GLU A 207 -1.87 26.94 16.14
N ALA A 208 -0.71 27.55 16.44
CA ALA A 208 -0.57 28.99 16.73
C ALA A 208 -0.81 29.91 15.51
N GLU A 209 -0.67 29.41 14.28
CA GLU A 209 -0.88 30.22 13.06
C GLU A 209 -2.31 30.11 12.50
N ILE A 210 -3.01 29.01 12.81
CA ILE A 210 -4.36 28.71 12.31
C ILE A 210 -5.42 29.63 12.96
N GLU A 211 -5.23 30.04 14.22
CA GLU A 211 -6.17 30.95 14.89
C GLU A 211 -6.13 32.41 14.40
N VAL A 212 -5.02 32.84 13.77
CA VAL A 212 -4.83 34.27 13.44
C VAL A 212 -5.12 34.60 11.97
N HIS A 213 -4.95 33.66 11.04
CA HIS A 213 -4.90 34.00 9.60
C HIS A 213 -6.04 33.51 8.70
N GLY A 214 -7.02 32.76 9.20
CA GLY A 214 -8.24 32.45 8.44
C GLY A 214 -7.99 31.78 7.09
N ILE A 215 -8.08 30.45 7.04
CA ILE A 215 -7.85 29.62 5.84
C ILE A 215 -6.45 29.88 5.27
N VAL A 216 -5.45 29.22 5.87
CA VAL A 216 -4.16 29.04 5.21
C VAL A 216 -4.44 28.27 3.92
N LYS A 217 -4.40 28.95 2.77
CA LYS A 217 -4.24 28.29 1.48
C LYS A 217 -2.89 27.58 1.55
N PHE A 218 -2.91 26.26 1.62
CA PHE A 218 -1.68 25.51 1.58
C PHE A 218 -1.10 25.70 0.17
N GLU A 219 0.20 26.04 0.07
CA GLU A 219 0.88 26.16 -1.23
C GLU A 219 0.78 24.86 -2.07
N ASP A 220 0.40 23.75 -1.42
CA ASP A 220 0.19 22.42 -2.00
C ASP A 220 -1.26 22.08 -2.38
N ASP A 221 -2.23 23.01 -2.31
CA ASP A 221 -3.64 22.71 -2.61
C ASP A 221 -3.84 22.15 -4.04
N ASP A 222 -3.06 22.62 -5.01
CA ASP A 222 -3.08 22.12 -6.39
C ASP A 222 -2.51 20.70 -6.50
N ILE A 223 -1.49 20.38 -5.70
CA ILE A 223 -0.88 19.03 -5.66
C ILE A 223 -1.86 18.07 -5.00
N ASN A 224 -2.46 18.46 -3.88
CA ASN A 224 -3.47 17.68 -3.20
C ASN A 224 -4.71 17.46 -4.08
N ALA A 225 -5.13 18.46 -4.86
CA ALA A 225 -6.23 18.32 -5.82
C ALA A 225 -5.92 17.28 -6.90
N LYS A 226 -4.72 17.33 -7.49
CA LYS A 226 -4.27 16.35 -8.49
C LYS A 226 -4.15 14.96 -7.90
N ASN A 227 -3.61 14.83 -6.68
CA ASN A 227 -3.48 13.55 -6.01
C ASN A 227 -4.85 12.95 -5.66
N PHE A 228 -5.79 13.78 -5.20
CA PHE A 228 -7.17 13.37 -4.95
C PHE A 228 -7.89 12.95 -6.24
N GLN A 229 -7.70 13.72 -7.32
CA GLN A 229 -8.21 13.34 -8.65
C GLN A 229 -7.69 11.99 -9.09
N MET A 230 -6.38 11.78 -9.00
CA MET A 230 -5.74 10.51 -9.32
C MET A 230 -6.30 9.38 -8.43
N ALA A 231 -6.54 9.64 -7.15
CA ALA A 231 -7.13 8.67 -6.24
C ALA A 231 -8.54 8.24 -6.69
N ILE A 232 -9.38 9.19 -7.09
CA ILE A 232 -10.73 8.93 -7.60
C ILE A 232 -10.67 8.18 -8.93
N GLN A 233 -9.88 8.68 -9.88
CA GLN A 233 -9.75 8.12 -11.23
C GLN A 233 -9.27 6.67 -11.24
N ASN A 234 -8.41 6.29 -10.29
CA ASN A 234 -7.87 4.93 -10.18
C ASN A 234 -8.61 4.09 -9.13
N GLY A 235 -9.65 4.63 -8.48
CA GLY A 235 -10.37 3.96 -7.40
C GLY A 235 -9.48 3.55 -6.22
N TYR A 236 -8.50 4.39 -5.87
CA TYR A 236 -7.68 4.30 -4.66
C TYR A 236 -8.45 4.87 -3.46
N TRP A 237 -9.50 4.15 -3.05
CA TRP A 237 -10.47 4.62 -2.07
C TRP A 237 -9.89 4.80 -0.65
N LYS A 238 -8.91 3.99 -0.26
CA LYS A 238 -8.22 4.15 1.02
C LYS A 238 -7.35 5.39 0.97
N TYR A 239 -6.62 5.60 -0.14
CA TYR A 239 -5.81 6.81 -0.31
C TYR A 239 -6.66 8.08 -0.32
N ALA A 240 -7.76 8.09 -1.07
CA ALA A 240 -8.71 9.19 -1.08
C ALA A 240 -9.24 9.51 0.34
N SER A 241 -9.52 8.47 1.14
CA SER A 241 -10.03 8.64 2.52
C SER A 241 -8.99 9.18 3.51
N MET A 242 -7.71 9.27 3.14
CA MET A 242 -6.66 9.83 3.98
C MET A 242 -6.57 11.36 3.88
N PHE A 243 -7.22 11.97 2.88
CA PHE A 243 -7.25 13.42 2.76
C PHE A 243 -8.03 14.02 3.94
N PRO A 244 -7.56 15.14 4.53
CA PRO A 244 -8.26 15.78 5.63
C PRO A 244 -9.69 16.13 5.27
N LYS A 245 -10.62 15.95 6.20
CA LYS A 245 -12.04 16.29 5.99
C LYS A 245 -12.22 17.71 5.46
N TYR A 246 -11.46 18.68 5.99
CA TYR A 246 -11.59 20.06 5.56
C TYR A 246 -11.23 20.25 4.08
N PHE A 247 -10.30 19.45 3.54
CA PHE A 247 -9.89 19.54 2.14
C PHE A 247 -11.01 19.10 1.21
N VAL A 248 -11.78 18.08 1.63
CA VAL A 248 -12.92 17.56 0.88
C VAL A 248 -14.18 18.41 1.10
N GLU A 249 -14.44 18.83 2.34
CA GLU A 249 -15.68 19.51 2.75
C GLU A 249 -15.66 21.04 2.49
N TYR A 250 -14.54 21.75 2.71
CA TYR A 250 -14.53 23.24 2.66
C TYR A 250 -14.23 23.81 1.27
N ILE A 251 -13.65 23.03 0.37
CA ILE A 251 -13.46 23.40 -1.04
C ILE A 251 -14.57 22.73 -1.87
N TYR A 252 -15.79 22.79 -1.35
CA TYR A 252 -16.94 21.99 -1.78
C TYR A 252 -17.21 22.12 -3.29
N ALA A 253 -17.25 23.34 -3.83
CA ALA A 253 -17.64 23.58 -5.21
C ALA A 253 -16.61 23.04 -6.23
N GLU A 254 -15.31 23.31 -6.05
CA GLU A 254 -14.29 22.88 -7.01
C GLU A 254 -14.03 21.37 -6.93
N LYS A 255 -14.09 20.77 -5.72
CA LYS A 255 -13.84 19.34 -5.55
C LYS A 255 -15.04 18.48 -5.97
N ILE A 256 -16.27 18.96 -5.79
CA ILE A 256 -17.44 18.31 -6.39
C ILE A 256 -17.34 18.31 -7.91
N GLN A 257 -17.01 19.46 -8.50
CA GLN A 257 -16.84 19.53 -9.95
C GLN A 257 -15.76 18.54 -10.43
N LEU A 258 -14.71 18.36 -9.64
CA LEU A 258 -13.68 17.36 -9.92
C LEU A 258 -14.24 15.93 -9.86
N ILE A 259 -15.07 15.59 -8.87
CA ILE A 259 -15.73 14.27 -8.80
C ILE A 259 -16.68 14.09 -9.99
N GLU A 260 -17.52 15.09 -10.30
CA GLU A 260 -18.46 15.09 -11.42
C GLU A 260 -17.75 14.84 -12.76
N GLN A 261 -16.65 15.56 -13.03
CA GLN A 261 -15.85 15.40 -14.24
C GLN A 261 -15.22 14.01 -14.38
N ASN A 262 -15.08 13.28 -13.27
CA ASN A 262 -14.42 11.97 -13.23
C ASN A 262 -15.38 10.84 -12.86
N VAL A 263 -16.71 11.08 -12.83
CA VAL A 263 -17.69 10.08 -12.40
C VAL A 263 -17.62 8.81 -13.26
N GLY A 264 -17.41 8.94 -14.57
CA GLY A 264 -17.23 7.80 -15.48
C GLY A 264 -16.08 6.87 -15.04
N MET A 265 -14.94 7.43 -14.63
CA MET A 265 -13.80 6.67 -14.11
C MET A 265 -14.11 6.00 -12.76
N VAL A 266 -14.93 6.64 -11.92
CA VAL A 266 -15.41 6.03 -10.67
C VAL A 266 -16.22 4.77 -10.95
N LEU A 267 -17.05 4.79 -12.01
CA LEU A 267 -17.86 3.64 -12.40
C LEU A 267 -17.03 2.46 -12.91
N GLU A 268 -15.87 2.70 -13.50
CA GLU A 268 -14.93 1.63 -13.89
C GLU A 268 -14.37 0.88 -12.66
N HIS A 269 -14.42 1.49 -11.48
CA HIS A 269 -13.92 0.94 -10.22
C HIS A 269 -15.01 0.60 -9.21
N PHE A 270 -16.25 0.40 -9.69
CA PHE A 270 -17.40 0.24 -8.81
C PHE A 270 -17.38 -1.02 -7.94
N ALA A 271 -16.70 -2.07 -8.42
CA ALA A 271 -16.50 -3.29 -7.64
C ALA A 271 -15.76 -3.05 -6.32
N SER A 272 -14.87 -2.05 -6.26
CA SER A 272 -14.16 -1.67 -5.03
C SER A 272 -14.79 -0.48 -4.30
N PHE A 273 -15.85 0.13 -4.82
CA PHE A 273 -16.52 1.30 -4.24
C PHE A 273 -16.96 1.17 -2.78
N PRO A 274 -17.31 -0.02 -2.24
CA PRO A 274 -17.56 -0.16 -0.81
C PRO A 274 -16.36 0.19 0.08
N GLN A 275 -15.15 0.30 -0.45
CA GLN A 275 -13.98 0.77 0.30
C GLN A 275 -13.91 2.31 0.41
N CYS A 276 -14.71 3.03 -0.39
CA CYS A 276 -14.83 4.49 -0.31
C CYS A 276 -15.58 4.90 0.95
N LYS A 277 -14.95 5.77 1.75
CA LYS A 277 -15.51 6.28 3.01
C LYS A 277 -15.81 7.78 2.95
N ILE A 278 -15.73 8.37 1.76
CA ILE A 278 -15.97 9.80 1.53
C ILE A 278 -17.41 9.97 1.07
N MET A 279 -18.19 10.68 1.86
CA MET A 279 -19.63 10.81 1.67
C MET A 279 -19.98 11.66 0.45
N GLU A 280 -19.20 12.70 0.17
CA GLU A 280 -19.35 13.62 -0.95
C GLU A 280 -19.25 12.88 -2.28
N ILE A 281 -18.36 11.87 -2.35
CA ILE A 281 -18.27 10.98 -3.53
C ILE A 281 -19.55 10.17 -3.68
N TYR A 282 -20.14 9.65 -2.59
CA TYR A 282 -21.42 8.96 -2.65
C TYR A 282 -22.56 9.87 -3.12
N GLN A 283 -22.54 11.15 -2.73
CA GLN A 283 -23.57 12.12 -3.13
C GLN A 283 -23.51 12.34 -4.64
N VAL A 284 -22.34 12.76 -5.14
CA VAL A 284 -22.14 13.05 -6.57
C VAL A 284 -22.41 11.83 -7.44
N VAL A 285 -21.87 10.66 -7.06
CA VAL A 285 -22.11 9.41 -7.80
C VAL A 285 -23.58 9.00 -7.71
N GLY A 286 -24.21 9.20 -6.55
CA GLY A 286 -25.63 8.90 -6.33
C GLY A 286 -26.55 9.74 -7.21
N ASP A 287 -26.29 11.04 -7.32
CA ASP A 287 -27.01 11.96 -8.19
C ASP A 287 -26.86 11.55 -9.65
N PHE A 288 -25.62 11.29 -10.08
CA PHE A 288 -25.35 10.77 -11.42
C PHE A 288 -26.12 9.46 -11.71
N MET A 289 -26.23 8.55 -10.74
CA MET A 289 -26.97 7.28 -10.88
C MET A 289 -28.47 7.47 -11.05
N VAL A 290 -29.03 8.54 -10.49
CA VAL A 290 -30.46 8.85 -10.57
C VAL A 290 -30.80 9.51 -11.91
N ASP A 291 -29.94 10.42 -12.38
CA ASP A 291 -30.23 11.31 -13.50
C ASP A 291 -29.73 10.80 -14.86
N ASP A 292 -28.69 9.95 -14.91
CA ASP A 292 -28.08 9.50 -16.16
C ASP A 292 -28.66 8.15 -16.65
N ASP A 293 -29.35 8.19 -17.79
CA ASP A 293 -29.98 7.03 -18.43
C ASP A 293 -28.99 5.97 -18.96
N THR A 294 -27.70 6.28 -19.04
CA THR A 294 -26.66 5.31 -19.43
C THR A 294 -26.29 4.36 -18.28
N VAL A 295 -26.71 4.68 -17.06
CA VAL A 295 -26.43 3.89 -15.86
C VAL A 295 -27.27 2.62 -15.86
N THR A 296 -26.58 1.47 -15.82
CA THR A 296 -27.24 0.16 -15.83
C THR A 296 -27.88 -0.18 -14.49
N GLN A 297 -28.92 -1.03 -14.50
CA GLN A 297 -29.53 -1.61 -13.29
C GLN A 297 -28.48 -2.25 -12.35
N GLN A 298 -27.46 -2.92 -12.91
CA GLN A 298 -26.38 -3.53 -12.15
C GLN A 298 -25.56 -2.49 -11.38
N MET A 299 -25.22 -1.36 -12.02
CA MET A 299 -24.50 -0.26 -11.38
C MET A 299 -25.35 0.32 -10.24
N LYS A 300 -26.63 0.62 -10.47
CA LYS A 300 -27.55 1.10 -9.42
C LYS A 300 -27.55 0.15 -8.20
N GLN A 301 -27.60 -1.17 -8.44
CA GLN A 301 -27.56 -2.17 -7.39
C GLN A 301 -26.21 -2.21 -6.64
N GLN A 302 -25.09 -2.07 -7.35
CA GLN A 302 -23.76 -1.99 -6.75
C GLN A 302 -23.63 -0.75 -5.84
N PHE A 303 -24.13 0.41 -6.26
CA PHE A 303 -24.17 1.62 -5.44
C PHE A 303 -24.95 1.40 -4.14
N ILE A 304 -26.17 0.84 -4.26
CA ILE A 304 -27.03 0.55 -3.11
C ILE A 304 -26.31 -0.36 -2.12
N ASN A 305 -25.64 -1.41 -2.60
CA ASN A 305 -24.90 -2.35 -1.76
C ASN A 305 -23.73 -1.64 -1.03
N ALA A 306 -22.92 -0.89 -1.77
CA ALA A 306 -21.80 -0.11 -1.21
C ALA A 306 -22.27 0.88 -0.14
N PHE A 307 -23.39 1.57 -0.38
CA PHE A 307 -23.98 2.46 0.61
C PHE A 307 -24.45 1.70 1.87
N GLN A 308 -25.05 0.51 1.73
CA GLN A 308 -25.48 -0.26 2.90
C GLN A 308 -24.30 -0.67 3.80
N GLU A 309 -23.13 -0.95 3.21
CA GLU A 309 -21.90 -1.25 3.96
C GLU A 309 -21.38 -0.03 4.72
N ASN A 310 -21.43 1.16 4.10
CA ASN A 310 -20.82 2.37 4.65
C ASN A 310 -21.78 3.30 5.41
N LYS A 311 -23.11 3.09 5.37
CA LYS A 311 -24.10 4.00 5.98
C LYS A 311 -23.89 4.31 7.47
N LYS A 312 -23.16 3.46 8.20
CA LYS A 312 -22.84 3.67 9.62
C LYS A 312 -21.67 4.62 9.84
N LEU A 313 -20.87 4.89 8.81
CA LEU A 313 -19.74 5.81 8.84
C LEU A 313 -20.20 7.25 8.57
N PHE A 314 -21.28 7.40 7.82
CA PHE A 314 -21.94 8.69 7.55
C PHE A 314 -22.77 9.08 8.77
N ASN A 315 -22.14 9.75 9.74
CA ASN A 315 -22.73 10.04 11.06
C ASN A 315 -23.49 11.38 11.13
N THR A 316 -23.50 12.17 10.05
CA THR A 316 -24.25 13.43 10.00
C THR A 316 -25.70 13.16 9.63
N TYR A 317 -26.62 13.60 10.49
CA TYR A 317 -28.06 13.36 10.35
C TYR A 317 -28.60 13.85 9.00
N TYR A 318 -28.18 15.05 8.56
CA TYR A 318 -28.65 15.68 7.33
C TYR A 318 -28.15 14.99 6.08
N ASP A 319 -26.86 14.69 5.97
CA ASP A 319 -26.29 14.13 4.74
C ASP A 319 -26.69 12.66 4.52
N THR A 320 -26.88 11.93 5.63
CA THR A 320 -27.38 10.56 5.58
C THR A 320 -28.84 10.50 5.09
N TYR A 321 -29.62 11.57 5.29
CA TYR A 321 -30.99 11.65 4.79
C TYR A 321 -31.00 11.75 3.27
N TYR A 322 -30.20 12.66 2.71
CA TYR A 322 -30.09 12.84 1.27
C TYR A 322 -29.69 11.55 0.54
N LEU A 323 -28.63 10.88 1.01
CA LEU A 323 -28.20 9.60 0.43
C LEU A 323 -29.28 8.49 0.55
N LYS A 324 -30.11 8.52 1.60
CA LYS A 324 -31.23 7.58 1.72
C LYS A 324 -32.30 7.85 0.67
N GLU A 325 -32.58 9.11 0.34
CA GLU A 325 -33.54 9.48 -0.72
C GLU A 325 -33.04 9.04 -2.10
N ILE A 326 -31.75 9.26 -2.40
CA ILE A 326 -31.09 8.71 -3.60
C ILE A 326 -31.29 7.19 -3.66
N VAL A 327 -30.94 6.47 -2.59
CA VAL A 327 -31.05 5.01 -2.56
C VAL A 327 -32.50 4.52 -2.69
N GLN A 328 -33.48 5.25 -2.15
CA GLN A 328 -34.90 4.93 -2.34
C GLN A 328 -35.32 5.12 -3.79
N THR A 329 -34.88 6.21 -4.42
CA THR A 329 -35.15 6.53 -5.82
C THR A 329 -34.56 5.45 -6.74
N LEU A 330 -33.30 5.07 -6.53
CA LEU A 330 -32.64 4.01 -7.31
C LEU A 330 -33.35 2.66 -7.16
N LYS A 331 -33.80 2.29 -5.95
CA LYS A 331 -34.59 1.07 -5.74
C LYS A 331 -35.91 1.08 -6.50
N GLN A 332 -36.56 2.23 -6.56
CA GLN A 332 -37.81 2.38 -7.30
C GLN A 332 -37.57 2.29 -8.81
N GLN A 333 -36.53 2.95 -9.34
CA GLN A 333 -36.14 2.84 -10.75
C GLN A 333 -35.83 1.38 -11.15
N ILE A 334 -35.05 0.66 -10.33
CA ILE A 334 -34.76 -0.77 -10.55
C ILE A 334 -36.06 -1.58 -10.65
N LYS A 335 -36.99 -1.37 -9.71
CA LYS A 335 -38.27 -2.08 -9.68
C LYS A 335 -39.12 -1.78 -10.93
N ASP A 336 -39.13 -0.52 -11.38
CA ASP A 336 -39.87 -0.10 -12.56
C ASP A 336 -39.27 -0.67 -13.85
N GLU A 337 -37.94 -0.73 -13.94
CA GLU A 337 -37.21 -1.39 -15.04
C GLU A 337 -37.52 -2.90 -15.08
N GLU A 338 -37.48 -3.59 -13.95
CA GLU A 338 -37.84 -5.01 -13.85
C GLU A 338 -39.29 -5.26 -14.27
N GLN A 339 -40.22 -4.43 -13.81
CA GLN A 339 -41.63 -4.51 -14.19
C GLN A 339 -41.82 -4.28 -15.69
N LYS A 340 -41.08 -3.35 -16.29
CA LYS A 340 -41.10 -3.09 -17.73
C LYS A 340 -40.61 -4.30 -18.53
N VAL A 341 -39.52 -4.95 -18.09
CA VAL A 341 -39.02 -6.19 -18.73
C VAL A 341 -40.05 -7.30 -18.65
N LEU A 342 -40.67 -7.52 -17.48
CA LEU A 342 -41.73 -8.51 -17.31
C LEU A 342 -42.94 -8.22 -18.22
N ASN A 343 -43.37 -6.97 -18.31
CA ASN A 343 -44.48 -6.58 -19.18
C ASN A 343 -44.17 -6.86 -20.67
N LEU A 344 -42.95 -6.60 -21.12
CA LEU A 344 -42.52 -6.93 -22.49
C LEU A 344 -42.53 -8.43 -22.76
N GLN A 345 -42.10 -9.25 -21.79
CA GLN A 345 -42.18 -10.71 -21.90
C GLN A 345 -43.63 -11.19 -22.01
N ILE A 346 -44.54 -10.66 -21.18
CA ILE A 346 -45.97 -10.97 -21.22
C ILE A 346 -46.56 -10.59 -22.59
N ILE A 347 -46.24 -9.40 -23.11
CA ILE A 347 -46.71 -8.96 -24.43
C ILE A 347 -46.22 -9.90 -25.53
N GLY A 348 -44.95 -10.29 -25.51
CA GLY A 348 -44.39 -11.26 -26.47
C GLY A 348 -45.09 -12.62 -26.42
N GLU A 349 -45.37 -13.12 -25.21
CA GLU A 349 -46.12 -14.36 -25.01
C GLU A 349 -47.56 -14.28 -25.52
N VAL A 350 -48.24 -13.15 -25.25
CA VAL A 350 -49.59 -12.90 -25.76
C VAL A 350 -49.61 -12.87 -27.29
N GLN A 351 -48.64 -12.20 -27.93
CA GLN A 351 -48.51 -12.17 -29.39
C GLN A 351 -48.26 -13.56 -29.97
N ARG A 352 -47.41 -14.36 -29.32
CA ARG A 352 -47.14 -15.75 -29.71
C ARG A 352 -48.41 -16.60 -29.65
N LEU A 353 -49.17 -16.50 -28.56
CA LEU A 353 -50.45 -17.22 -28.41
C LEU A 353 -51.48 -16.77 -29.46
N GLN A 354 -51.56 -15.47 -29.77
CA GLN A 354 -52.44 -14.95 -30.81
C GLN A 354 -52.09 -15.53 -32.20
N ALA A 355 -50.80 -15.62 -32.54
CA ALA A 355 -50.36 -16.21 -33.80
C ALA A 355 -50.72 -17.71 -33.88
N GLN A 356 -50.56 -18.46 -32.79
CA GLN A 356 -50.97 -19.87 -32.72
C GLN A 356 -52.48 -20.04 -32.91
N ILE A 357 -53.29 -19.17 -32.29
CA ILE A 357 -54.75 -19.19 -32.46
C ILE A 357 -55.13 -18.95 -33.92
N GLN A 358 -54.51 -17.96 -34.58
CA GLN A 358 -54.77 -17.69 -36.00
C GLN A 358 -54.40 -18.86 -36.89
N GLN A 359 -53.26 -19.52 -36.63
CA GLN A 359 -52.84 -20.70 -37.37
C GLN A 359 -53.83 -21.86 -37.22
N VAL A 360 -54.30 -22.13 -36.00
CA VAL A 360 -55.33 -23.16 -35.75
C VAL A 360 -56.63 -22.82 -36.45
N GLN A 361 -57.06 -21.55 -36.41
CA GLN A 361 -58.26 -21.10 -37.12
C GLN A 361 -58.16 -21.30 -38.64
N GLN A 362 -56.99 -21.05 -39.22
CA GLN A 362 -56.74 -21.28 -40.64
C GLN A 362 -56.79 -22.78 -41.00
N GLN A 363 -56.19 -23.64 -40.18
CA GLN A 363 -56.24 -25.10 -40.34
C GLN A 363 -57.64 -25.68 -40.23
N LEU A 364 -58.55 -25.04 -39.47
CA LEU A 364 -59.94 -25.48 -39.35
C LEU A 364 -60.83 -25.05 -40.53
N LEU A 365 -60.37 -24.10 -41.34
CA LEU A 365 -61.08 -23.63 -42.54
C LEU A 365 -60.71 -24.41 -43.80
N GLU A 366 -59.58 -25.11 -43.78
CA GLU A 366 -59.14 -26.09 -44.78
C GLU A 366 -59.80 -27.46 -44.53
#